data_AF-A0A2C5XN07-F1
#
_entry.id   AF-A0A2C5XN07-F1
#
_cell.length_a   1.000
_cell.length_b   1.000
_cell.length_c   1.000
_cell.angle_alpha   90.00
_cell.angle_beta   90.00
_cell.angle_gamma   90.00
#
_symmetry.space_group_name_H-M   'P 1'
#
loop_
_entity.id
_entity.type
_entity.pdbx_description
1 polymer ?
#
loop_
_entity_poly.entity_id
_entity_poly.type
_entity_poly.pdbx_seq_one_letter_code
_entity_poly.pdbx_strand_id
1 'polypeptide(L)'
;MAAFDGTTDYTPLRSAKADLSKVHISDTPLTWSNWHKHINWLNTTFVVFIPLISFFAAYWVPLHRYTFIFGIFYYFSTGLGITAGYHRLWAHTSYKATLPLKIFLAACGAGAVEGSIRWWSRDHRAHHRYTDTEKDPYSVRKGLLYSHMGWMIFKQNPKRTGRTDISDLNEDPVVVWQHTHYLKCVVFMAFIFPTVFSL
;
A
#
# COMPACT_ATOMS: atom_id res chain seq x y z
N MET A 1 9.05 24.53 12.22
CA MET A 1 7.79 25.06 12.79
C MET A 1 6.67 24.67 11.86
N ALA A 2 5.74 23.81 12.30
CA ALA A 2 4.51 23.56 11.56
C ALA A 2 3.53 24.71 11.88
N ALA A 3 2.86 25.26 10.86
CA ALA A 3 1.86 26.30 11.04
C ALA A 3 0.69 25.76 11.88
N PHE A 4 0.25 26.56 12.84
CA PHE A 4 -0.83 26.29 13.78
C PHE A 4 -2.16 26.58 13.06
N ASP A 5 -2.99 25.56 12.83
CA ASP A 5 -4.24 25.66 12.04
C ASP A 5 -5.50 25.90 12.91
N GLY A 6 -5.33 26.17 14.21
CA GLY A 6 -6.41 26.65 15.09
C GLY A 6 -7.45 25.61 15.50
N THR A 7 -7.22 24.33 15.23
CA THR A 7 -8.10 23.22 15.67
C THR A 7 -7.59 22.65 17.00
N THR A 8 -8.42 22.65 18.05
CA THR A 8 -8.04 22.20 19.42
C THR A 8 -8.27 20.71 19.66
N ASP A 9 -8.79 20.00 18.66
CA ASP A 9 -9.29 18.63 18.69
C ASP A 9 -8.33 17.60 18.08
N TYR A 10 -7.23 18.05 17.44
CA TYR A 10 -6.21 17.14 16.94
C TYR A 10 -5.31 16.58 18.06
N THR A 11 -5.60 15.36 18.51
CA THR A 11 -4.65 14.55 19.29
C THR A 11 -3.80 13.70 18.34
N PRO A 12 -2.50 13.98 18.18
CA PRO A 12 -1.63 13.16 17.33
C PRO A 12 -1.56 11.73 17.89
N LEU A 13 -1.88 10.73 17.06
CA LEU A 13 -1.77 9.29 17.37
C LEU A 13 -0.33 8.82 17.72
N ARG A 14 0.66 9.72 17.70
CA ARG A 14 2.06 9.44 18.01
C ARG A 14 2.48 10.26 19.24
N SER A 15 2.54 9.58 20.39
CA SER A 15 2.88 10.15 21.71
C SER A 15 4.29 10.76 21.82
N ALA A 16 5.23 10.39 20.93
CA ALA A 16 6.59 10.94 20.96
C ALA A 16 6.72 12.17 20.05
N LYS A 17 7.15 13.31 20.62
CA LYS A 17 7.67 14.46 19.84
C LYS A 17 8.71 13.92 18.86
N ALA A 18 8.41 13.98 17.57
CA ALA A 18 9.33 13.50 16.54
C ALA A 18 10.59 14.37 16.58
N ASP A 19 11.74 13.77 16.87
CA ASP A 19 13.03 14.45 16.77
C ASP A 19 13.28 14.81 15.30
N LEU A 20 13.13 16.11 15.00
CA LEU A 20 13.29 16.64 13.65
C LEU A 20 14.77 16.68 13.20
N SER A 21 15.72 16.57 14.14
CA SER A 21 17.15 16.58 13.86
C SER A 21 17.69 15.22 13.39
N LYS A 22 16.97 14.12 13.70
CA LYS A 22 17.37 12.78 13.27
C LYS A 22 17.35 12.66 11.75
N VAL A 23 18.52 12.36 11.19
CA VAL A 23 18.71 12.06 9.76
C VAL A 23 18.00 10.75 9.43
N HIS A 24 17.23 10.74 8.34
CA HIS A 24 16.53 9.55 7.90
C HIS A 24 17.49 8.61 7.16
N ILE A 25 17.30 7.29 7.26
CA ILE A 25 18.22 6.31 6.66
C ILE A 25 18.40 6.51 5.16
N SER A 26 17.34 6.91 4.44
CA SER A 26 17.40 7.20 3.00
C SER A 26 18.31 8.37 2.63
N ASP A 27 18.66 9.24 3.58
CA ASP A 27 19.53 10.39 3.35
C ASP A 27 21.00 10.06 3.67
N THR A 28 21.28 8.85 4.18
CA THR A 28 22.64 8.36 4.38
C THR A 28 23.12 7.59 3.14
N PRO A 29 24.43 7.59 2.81
CA PRO A 29 24.95 6.81 1.70
C PRO A 29 24.73 5.31 1.93
N LEU A 30 24.38 4.58 0.88
CA LEU A 30 24.24 3.14 0.92
C LEU A 30 25.64 2.49 1.03
N THR A 31 25.86 1.72 2.09
CA THR A 31 27.10 0.99 2.35
C THR A 31 26.82 -0.46 2.68
N TRP A 32 27.85 -1.31 2.59
CA TRP A 32 27.78 -2.71 2.99
C TRP A 32 27.38 -2.92 4.46
N SER A 33 27.63 -1.93 5.33
CA SER A 33 27.27 -2.03 6.75
C SER A 33 25.84 -1.59 7.06
N ASN A 34 25.22 -0.78 6.20
CA ASN A 34 23.89 -0.20 6.48
C ASN A 34 22.79 -0.58 5.48
N TRP A 35 23.08 -1.26 4.36
CA TRP A 35 22.11 -1.51 3.29
C TRP A 35 20.79 -2.12 3.80
N HIS A 36 20.86 -3.08 4.72
CA HIS A 36 19.69 -3.74 5.32
C HIS A 36 18.76 -2.78 6.07
N LYS A 37 19.27 -1.62 6.53
CA LYS A 37 18.48 -0.59 7.21
C LYS A 37 17.63 0.21 6.22
N HIS A 38 18.07 0.34 4.97
CA HIS A 38 17.34 1.01 3.89
C HIS A 38 16.16 0.18 3.39
N ILE A 39 16.19 -1.14 3.60
CA ILE A 39 15.14 -2.04 3.13
C ILE A 39 13.92 -2.00 4.06
N ASN A 40 12.74 -1.87 3.46
CA ASN A 40 11.46 -2.15 4.08
C ASN A 40 11.20 -3.65 3.99
N TRP A 41 11.69 -4.39 5.00
CA TRP A 41 11.61 -5.85 5.03
C TRP A 41 10.19 -6.38 4.99
N LEU A 42 9.22 -5.68 5.58
CA LEU A 42 7.82 -6.12 5.54
C LEU A 42 7.29 -6.14 4.10
N ASN A 43 7.40 -5.01 3.41
CA ASN A 43 6.95 -4.91 2.01
C ASN A 43 7.77 -5.83 1.09
N THR A 44 9.08 -5.92 1.33
CA THR A 44 9.98 -6.77 0.53
C THR A 44 9.59 -8.24 0.64
N THR A 45 9.18 -8.71 1.83
CA THR A 45 8.69 -10.08 2.00
C THR A 45 7.44 -10.35 1.17
N PHE A 46 6.45 -9.46 1.21
CA PHE A 46 5.19 -9.67 0.49
C PHE A 46 5.32 -9.49 -1.02
N VAL A 47 6.11 -8.53 -1.49
CA VAL A 47 6.17 -8.17 -2.93
C VAL A 47 7.28 -8.91 -3.66
N VAL A 48 8.33 -9.36 -2.97
CA VAL A 48 9.48 -10.02 -3.60
C VAL A 48 9.57 -11.49 -3.19
N PHE A 49 9.77 -11.76 -1.89
CA PHE A 49 10.08 -13.13 -1.46
C PHE A 49 8.91 -14.11 -1.66
N ILE A 50 7.68 -13.72 -1.30
CA ILE A 50 6.51 -14.58 -1.48
C ILE A 50 6.25 -14.91 -2.97
N PRO A 51 6.17 -13.93 -3.89
CA PRO A 51 6.01 -14.23 -5.31
C PRO A 51 7.15 -15.07 -5.91
N LEU A 52 8.41 -14.82 -5.51
CA LEU A 52 9.54 -15.63 -5.96
C LEU A 52 9.42 -17.08 -5.50
N ILE A 53 9.12 -17.32 -4.22
CA ILE A 53 8.90 -18.66 -3.69
C ILE A 53 7.74 -19.34 -4.44
N SER A 54 6.62 -18.64 -4.62
CA SER A 54 5.46 -19.17 -5.36
C SER A 54 5.78 -19.50 -6.82
N PHE A 55 6.60 -18.67 -7.50
CA PHE A 55 7.02 -18.90 -8.87
C PHE A 55 7.84 -20.18 -9.01
N PHE A 56 8.81 -20.41 -8.11
CA PHE A 56 9.58 -21.65 -8.11
C PHE A 56 8.72 -22.85 -7.68
N ALA A 57 7.90 -22.70 -6.64
CA ALA A 57 7.03 -23.76 -6.14
C ALA A 57 6.02 -24.24 -7.19
N ALA A 58 5.54 -23.34 -8.06
CA ALA A 58 4.58 -23.65 -9.12
C ALA A 58 5.05 -24.77 -10.06
N TYR A 59 6.36 -24.97 -10.22
CA TYR A 59 6.89 -26.07 -11.03
C TYR A 59 6.47 -27.47 -10.52
N TRP A 60 6.30 -27.62 -9.20
CA TRP A 60 5.94 -28.90 -8.58
C TRP A 60 4.45 -29.01 -8.24
N VAL A 61 3.65 -27.97 -8.49
CA VAL A 61 2.23 -27.95 -8.16
C VAL A 61 1.43 -28.29 -9.42
N PRO A 62 0.67 -29.42 -9.43
CA PRO A 62 -0.17 -29.75 -10.58
C PRO A 62 -1.30 -28.73 -10.73
N LEU A 63 -1.58 -28.34 -11.98
CA LEU A 63 -2.65 -27.39 -12.27
C LEU A 63 -4.01 -28.09 -12.23
N HIS A 64 -4.83 -27.74 -11.25
CA HIS A 64 -6.23 -28.18 -11.18
C HIS A 64 -7.15 -27.17 -11.87
N ARG A 65 -8.14 -27.67 -12.63
CA ARG A 65 -9.09 -26.86 -13.41
C ARG A 65 -9.84 -25.81 -12.57
N TYR A 66 -10.31 -26.17 -11.38
CA TYR A 66 -11.09 -25.29 -10.53
C TYR A 66 -10.21 -24.22 -9.90
N THR A 67 -9.04 -24.60 -9.41
CA THR A 67 -8.00 -23.67 -8.93
C THR A 67 -7.60 -22.67 -10.01
N PHE A 68 -7.45 -23.10 -11.27
CA PHE A 68 -7.12 -22.21 -12.38
C PHE A 68 -8.23 -21.19 -12.66
N ILE A 69 -9.49 -21.64 -12.77
CA ILE A 69 -10.64 -20.77 -13.01
C ILE A 69 -10.81 -19.78 -11.84
N PHE A 70 -10.71 -20.28 -10.60
CA PHE A 70 -10.76 -19.45 -9.40
C PHE A 70 -9.62 -18.44 -9.41
N GLY A 71 -8.39 -18.84 -9.76
CA GLY A 71 -7.24 -17.96 -9.84
C GLY A 71 -7.44 -16.79 -10.81
N ILE A 72 -8.00 -17.06 -12.00
CA ILE A 72 -8.37 -16.01 -12.96
C ILE A 72 -9.42 -15.07 -12.37
N PHE A 73 -10.51 -15.63 -11.84
CA PHE A 73 -11.58 -14.83 -11.23
C PHE A 73 -11.06 -13.97 -10.07
N TYR A 74 -10.24 -14.55 -9.22
CA TYR A 74 -9.67 -13.87 -8.06
C TYR A 74 -8.69 -12.77 -8.47
N TYR A 75 -7.86 -13.01 -9.49
CA TYR A 75 -6.97 -12.00 -10.09
C TYR A 75 -7.75 -10.75 -10.55
N PHE A 76 -8.84 -10.94 -11.28
CA PHE A 76 -9.67 -9.81 -11.70
C PHE A 76 -10.41 -9.16 -10.53
N SER A 77 -10.84 -9.94 -9.54
CA SER A 77 -11.53 -9.42 -8.35
C SER A 77 -10.61 -8.52 -7.51
N THR A 78 -9.38 -8.95 -7.23
CA THR A 78 -8.39 -8.12 -6.51
C THR A 78 -7.97 -6.91 -7.34
N GLY A 79 -7.82 -7.08 -8.66
CA GLY A 79 -7.58 -5.97 -9.59
C GLY A 79 -8.71 -4.92 -9.60
N LEU A 80 -9.98 -5.34 -9.47
CA LEU A 80 -11.11 -4.42 -9.27
C LEU A 80 -11.05 -3.70 -7.92
N GLY A 81 -10.61 -4.40 -6.87
CA GLY A 81 -10.35 -3.79 -5.56
C GLY A 81 -9.39 -2.59 -5.64
N ILE A 82 -8.33 -2.71 -6.44
CA ILE A 82 -7.39 -1.61 -6.70
C ILE A 82 -7.99 -0.57 -7.65
N THR A 83 -8.42 -0.98 -8.84
CA THR A 83 -8.80 -0.04 -9.91
C THR A 83 -10.13 0.66 -9.68
N ALA A 84 -11.17 -0.07 -9.28
CA ALA A 84 -12.49 0.49 -8.97
C ALA A 84 -12.52 1.04 -7.54
N GLY A 85 -11.90 0.35 -6.59
CA GLY A 85 -11.80 0.78 -5.20
C GLY A 85 -10.72 1.84 -4.98
N TYR A 86 -9.50 1.38 -4.68
CA TYR A 86 -8.42 2.23 -4.14
C TYR A 86 -8.19 3.46 -5.02
N HIS A 87 -8.15 3.25 -6.33
CA HIS A 87 -7.91 4.28 -7.32
C HIS A 87 -9.12 5.21 -7.54
N ARG A 88 -10.23 4.70 -8.10
CA ARG A 88 -11.35 5.56 -8.52
C ARG A 88 -12.25 6.01 -7.37
N LEU A 89 -12.58 5.12 -6.44
CA LEU A 89 -13.48 5.43 -5.32
C LEU A 89 -12.76 6.28 -4.26
N TRP A 90 -11.62 5.81 -3.75
CA TRP A 90 -10.97 6.45 -2.61
C TRP A 90 -9.92 7.49 -3.00
N ALA A 91 -9.04 7.23 -3.98
CA ALA A 91 -8.01 8.22 -4.32
C ALA A 91 -8.56 9.39 -5.15
N HIS A 92 -9.44 9.13 -6.12
CA HIS A 92 -10.01 10.16 -7.00
C HIS A 92 -11.44 10.58 -6.70
N THR A 93 -12.14 9.94 -5.75
CA THR A 93 -13.53 10.27 -5.40
C THR A 93 -14.47 10.34 -6.61
N SER A 94 -14.22 9.52 -7.64
CA SER A 94 -14.90 9.63 -8.95
C SER A 94 -16.36 9.18 -8.91
N TYR A 95 -16.76 8.45 -7.86
CA TYR A 95 -18.13 8.00 -7.64
C TYR A 95 -18.38 7.75 -6.15
N LYS A 96 -19.65 7.58 -5.77
CA LYS A 96 -20.06 7.17 -4.41
C LYS A 96 -20.51 5.70 -4.46
N ALA A 97 -20.13 4.93 -3.45
CA ALA A 97 -20.49 3.52 -3.31
C ALA A 97 -21.33 3.28 -2.05
N THR A 98 -22.28 2.36 -2.14
CA THR A 98 -22.99 1.84 -0.97
C THR A 98 -22.06 1.03 -0.07
N LEU A 99 -22.41 0.86 1.20
CA LEU A 99 -21.59 0.14 2.17
C LEU A 99 -21.21 -1.29 1.71
N PRO A 100 -22.11 -2.11 1.15
CA PRO A 100 -21.73 -3.45 0.67
C PRO A 100 -20.64 -3.41 -0.41
N LEU A 101 -20.76 -2.48 -1.37
CA LEU A 101 -19.75 -2.32 -2.42
C LEU A 101 -18.42 -1.82 -1.84
N LYS A 102 -18.44 -0.89 -0.88
CA LYS A 102 -17.22 -0.44 -0.17
C LYS A 102 -16.51 -1.60 0.53
N ILE A 103 -17.25 -2.43 1.27
CA ILE A 103 -16.69 -3.59 1.98
C ILE A 103 -16.09 -4.59 0.99
N PHE A 104 -16.81 -4.89 -0.09
CA PHE A 104 -16.31 -5.78 -1.15
C PHE A 104 -15.00 -5.27 -1.75
N LEU A 105 -14.97 -4.00 -2.20
CA LEU A 105 -13.77 -3.40 -2.79
C LEU A 105 -12.60 -3.30 -1.79
N ALA A 106 -12.89 -3.04 -0.51
CA ALA A 106 -11.90 -3.00 0.55
C ALA A 106 -11.25 -4.38 0.79
N ALA A 107 -12.07 -5.43 0.81
CA ALA A 107 -11.62 -6.81 0.98
C ALA A 107 -10.82 -7.30 -0.24
N CYS A 108 -11.33 -7.11 -1.45
CA CYS A 108 -10.63 -7.46 -2.68
C CYS A 108 -9.30 -6.68 -2.82
N GLY A 109 -9.29 -5.39 -2.52
CA GLY A 109 -8.05 -4.60 -2.56
C GLY A 109 -7.02 -5.04 -1.52
N ALA A 110 -7.46 -5.52 -0.34
CA ALA A 110 -6.54 -6.12 0.63
C ALA A 110 -5.87 -7.40 0.09
N GLY A 111 -6.59 -8.18 -0.72
CA GLY A 111 -6.06 -9.36 -1.41
C GLY A 111 -4.99 -9.05 -2.47
N ALA A 112 -4.87 -7.80 -2.94
CA ALA A 112 -3.83 -7.37 -3.87
C ALA A 112 -2.49 -7.02 -3.18
N VAL A 113 -2.48 -6.85 -1.85
CA VAL A 113 -1.27 -6.65 -1.04
C VAL A 113 -0.46 -5.36 -1.38
N GLU A 114 -1.14 -4.32 -1.87
CA GLU A 114 -0.51 -3.04 -2.25
C GLU A 114 -0.52 -1.96 -1.13
N GLY A 115 -0.60 -2.38 0.14
CA GLY A 115 -0.82 -1.48 1.28
C GLY A 115 -2.31 -1.20 1.55
N SER A 116 -2.60 -0.56 2.69
CA SER A 116 -3.98 -0.22 3.07
C SER A 116 -4.59 0.84 2.13
N ILE A 117 -5.92 0.92 2.06
CA ILE A 117 -6.64 1.94 1.28
C ILE A 117 -6.10 3.34 1.59
N ARG A 118 -5.97 3.65 2.89
CA ARG A 118 -5.52 4.95 3.36
C ARG A 118 -4.10 5.29 2.89
N TRP A 119 -3.19 4.31 2.93
CA TRP A 119 -1.80 4.49 2.53
C TRP A 119 -1.66 4.63 1.01
N TRP A 120 -2.29 3.70 0.27
CA TRP A 120 -2.27 3.68 -1.19
C TRP A 120 -2.88 4.96 -1.76
N SER A 121 -4.07 5.36 -1.30
CA SER A 121 -4.76 6.56 -1.80
C SER A 121 -4.02 7.84 -1.46
N ARG A 122 -3.38 7.94 -0.28
CA ARG A 122 -2.54 9.08 0.08
C ARG A 122 -1.36 9.21 -0.88
N ASP A 123 -0.64 8.11 -1.11
CA ASP A 123 0.57 8.14 -1.94
C ASP A 123 0.22 8.33 -3.42
N HIS A 124 -0.92 7.80 -3.87
CA HIS A 124 -1.46 8.03 -5.21
C HIS A 124 -1.87 9.49 -5.45
N ARG A 125 -2.56 10.11 -4.48
CA ARG A 125 -2.86 11.55 -4.54
C ARG A 125 -1.59 12.38 -4.57
N ALA A 126 -0.58 12.03 -3.76
CA ALA A 126 0.72 12.70 -3.78
C ALA A 126 1.43 12.55 -5.13
N HIS A 127 1.40 11.35 -5.73
CA HIS A 127 1.95 11.12 -7.06
C HIS A 127 1.31 12.00 -8.12
N HIS A 128 -0.03 12.10 -8.17
CA HIS A 128 -0.71 12.97 -9.13
C HIS A 128 -0.45 14.46 -8.87
N ARG A 129 -0.36 14.88 -7.60
CA ARG A 129 -0.15 16.29 -7.25
C ARG A 129 1.28 16.75 -7.53
N TYR A 130 2.24 15.85 -7.40
CA TYR A 130 3.68 16.17 -7.43
C TYR A 130 4.43 15.37 -8.49
N THR A 131 3.74 14.88 -9.52
CA THR A 131 4.30 14.04 -10.60
C THR A 131 5.62 14.61 -11.11
N ASP A 132 6.60 13.72 -11.28
CA ASP A 132 7.94 14.06 -11.80
C ASP A 132 8.72 15.09 -10.97
N THR A 133 8.39 15.22 -9.68
CA THR A 133 9.19 15.99 -8.71
C THR A 133 9.77 15.08 -7.63
N GLU A 134 10.69 15.60 -6.82
CA GLU A 134 11.25 14.88 -5.66
C GLU A 134 10.20 14.44 -4.63
N LYS A 135 9.05 15.13 -4.61
CA LYS A 135 7.93 14.86 -3.70
C LYS A 135 7.06 13.69 -4.17
N ASP A 136 7.20 13.24 -5.41
CA ASP A 136 6.51 12.07 -5.93
C ASP A 136 7.11 10.78 -5.30
N PRO A 137 6.29 9.99 -4.58
CA PRO A 137 6.76 8.77 -3.92
C PRO A 137 7.36 7.76 -4.90
N TYR A 138 6.86 7.65 -6.13
CA TYR A 138 7.31 6.64 -7.09
C TYR A 138 7.73 7.24 -8.43
N SER A 139 8.33 8.42 -8.39
CA SER A 139 8.82 9.15 -9.56
C SER A 139 9.71 8.30 -10.48
N VAL A 140 9.38 8.31 -11.76
CA VAL A 140 10.20 7.73 -12.86
C VAL A 140 11.58 8.39 -12.96
N ARG A 141 11.75 9.63 -12.48
CA ARG A 141 13.06 10.31 -12.44
C ARG A 141 14.08 9.60 -11.56
N LYS A 142 13.63 8.76 -10.62
CA LYS A 142 14.49 7.91 -9.78
C LYS A 142 14.90 6.60 -10.46
N GLY A 143 14.47 6.38 -11.70
CA GLY A 143 14.78 5.22 -12.54
C GLY A 143 13.66 4.18 -12.61
N LEU A 144 13.63 3.40 -13.70
CA LEU A 144 12.59 2.42 -14.00
C LEU A 144 12.38 1.40 -12.87
N LEU A 145 13.46 0.83 -12.34
CA LEU A 145 13.38 -0.15 -11.26
C LEU A 145 12.80 0.45 -9.98
N TYR A 146 13.10 1.73 -9.71
CA TYR A 146 12.56 2.44 -8.56
C TYR A 146 11.05 2.67 -8.71
N SER A 147 10.61 3.23 -9.84
CA SER A 147 9.19 3.51 -10.08
C SER A 147 8.36 2.24 -10.19
N HIS A 148 8.94 1.13 -10.65
CA HIS A 148 8.24 -0.16 -10.75
C HIS A 148 8.08 -0.85 -9.38
N MET A 149 9.18 -1.04 -8.64
CA MET A 149 9.17 -1.80 -7.37
C MET A 149 9.99 -1.17 -6.25
N GLY A 150 11.05 -0.41 -6.58
CA GLY A 150 11.99 0.10 -5.57
C GLY A 150 11.34 1.02 -4.54
N TRP A 151 10.28 1.75 -4.91
CA TRP A 151 9.53 2.60 -3.98
C TRP A 151 8.87 1.81 -2.83
N MET A 152 8.55 0.53 -3.03
CA MET A 152 8.03 -0.36 -1.98
C MET A 152 9.14 -1.05 -1.18
N ILE A 153 10.30 -1.30 -1.82
CA ILE A 153 11.44 -2.00 -1.23
C ILE A 153 12.27 -1.08 -0.33
N PHE A 154 12.47 0.17 -0.73
CA PHE A 154 13.30 1.12 0.03
C PHE A 154 12.46 2.00 0.95
N LYS A 155 12.93 2.22 2.18
CA LYS A 155 12.32 3.16 3.12
C LYS A 155 12.48 4.57 2.61
N GLN A 156 11.36 5.23 2.36
CA GLN A 156 11.32 6.63 1.95
C GLN A 156 11.35 7.57 3.14
N ASN A 157 11.96 8.74 2.99
CA ASN A 157 11.89 9.79 4.02
C ASN A 157 10.50 10.44 4.01
N PRO A 158 9.70 10.32 5.09
CA PRO A 158 8.38 10.94 5.16
C PRO A 158 8.41 12.49 5.14
N LYS A 159 9.59 13.10 5.33
CA LYS A 159 9.80 14.55 5.20
C LYS A 159 9.91 15.00 3.74
N ARG A 160 10.28 14.11 2.81
CA ARG A 160 10.46 14.42 1.38
C ARG A 160 9.21 14.10 0.57
N THR A 161 8.45 13.08 0.94
CA THR A 161 7.21 12.70 0.25
C THR A 161 6.16 13.81 0.35
N GLY A 162 5.54 14.14 -0.78
CA GLY A 162 4.47 15.12 -0.87
C GLY A 162 3.27 14.74 -0.01
N ARG A 163 2.57 15.77 0.51
CA ARG A 163 1.34 15.59 1.28
C ARG A 163 0.17 16.18 0.52
N THR A 164 -0.95 15.49 0.62
CA THR A 164 -2.26 15.91 0.12
C THR A 164 -3.26 15.78 1.25
N ASP A 165 -4.40 16.45 1.10
CA ASP A 165 -5.51 16.24 2.02
C ASP A 165 -6.01 14.78 1.92
N ILE A 166 -6.30 14.22 3.08
CA ILE A 166 -6.81 12.86 3.31
C ILE A 166 -7.85 12.83 4.44
N SER A 167 -8.42 13.99 4.79
CA SER A 167 -9.50 14.15 5.77
C SER A 167 -10.64 13.16 5.50
N ASP A 168 -11.12 13.12 4.27
CA ASP A 168 -12.15 12.21 3.77
C ASP A 168 -11.82 10.72 4.00
N LEU A 169 -10.56 10.33 3.83
CA LEU A 169 -10.10 8.95 4.10
C LEU A 169 -10.08 8.62 5.60
N ASN A 170 -9.89 9.62 6.47
CA ASN A 170 -9.95 9.44 7.92
C ASN A 170 -11.39 9.45 8.45
N GLU A 171 -12.32 10.01 7.69
CA GLU A 171 -13.74 10.07 8.03
C GLU A 171 -14.52 8.82 7.54
N ASP A 172 -14.02 8.09 6.53
CA ASP A 172 -14.64 6.85 6.06
C ASP A 172 -14.36 5.67 7.02
N PRO A 173 -15.37 5.12 7.72
CA PRO A 173 -15.17 4.05 8.70
C PRO A 173 -14.61 2.76 8.09
N VAL A 174 -14.92 2.46 6.83
CA VAL A 174 -14.40 1.27 6.14
C VAL A 174 -12.89 1.41 5.94
N VAL A 175 -12.45 2.61 5.55
CA VAL A 175 -11.03 2.92 5.32
C VAL A 175 -10.24 2.85 6.63
N VAL A 176 -10.77 3.45 7.69
CA VAL A 176 -10.13 3.45 9.01
C VAL A 176 -10.06 2.03 9.58
N TRP A 177 -11.15 1.26 9.50
CA TRP A 177 -11.19 -0.13 9.95
C TRP A 177 -10.18 -0.98 9.17
N GLN A 178 -10.17 -0.87 7.84
CA GLN A 178 -9.25 -1.64 6.99
C GLN A 178 -7.80 -1.26 7.24
N HIS A 179 -7.49 0.02 7.45
CA HIS A 179 -6.13 0.48 7.74
C HIS A 179 -5.61 -0.06 9.09
N THR A 180 -6.45 -0.01 10.12
CA THR A 180 -6.11 -0.49 11.47
C THR A 180 -5.97 -2.02 11.54
N HIS A 181 -6.68 -2.74 10.68
CA HIS A 181 -6.66 -4.21 10.61
C HIS A 181 -5.91 -4.75 9.39
N TYR A 182 -5.15 -3.92 8.68
CA TYR A 182 -4.66 -4.21 7.34
C TYR A 182 -3.93 -5.55 7.23
N LEU A 183 -3.03 -5.85 8.18
CA LEU A 183 -2.28 -7.12 8.16
C LEU A 183 -3.21 -8.34 8.30
N LYS A 184 -4.26 -8.24 9.12
CA LYS A 184 -5.27 -9.31 9.24
C LYS A 184 -6.06 -9.46 7.95
N CYS A 185 -6.45 -8.34 7.32
CA CYS A 185 -7.12 -8.35 6.03
C CYS A 185 -6.26 -8.99 4.93
N VAL A 186 -4.94 -8.68 4.89
CA VAL A 186 -4.00 -9.29 3.93
C VAL A 186 -3.85 -10.78 4.20
N VAL A 187 -3.58 -11.20 5.43
CA VAL A 187 -3.43 -12.63 5.75
C VAL A 187 -4.69 -13.41 5.35
N PHE A 188 -5.87 -12.85 5.63
CA PHE A 188 -7.12 -13.48 5.27
C PHE A 188 -7.35 -13.48 3.76
N MET A 189 -7.35 -12.32 3.10
CA MET A 189 -7.73 -12.20 1.70
C MET A 189 -6.64 -12.69 0.74
N ALA A 190 -5.35 -12.48 1.01
CA ALA A 190 -4.31 -12.91 0.09
C ALA A 190 -3.92 -14.40 0.25
N PHE A 191 -4.19 -15.03 1.40
CA PHE A 191 -3.75 -16.40 1.67
C PHE A 191 -4.90 -17.32 2.08
N ILE A 192 -5.60 -17.05 3.19
CA ILE A 192 -6.60 -17.98 3.74
C ILE A 192 -7.77 -18.17 2.77
N PHE A 193 -8.38 -17.07 2.33
CA PHE A 193 -9.54 -17.08 1.45
C PHE A 193 -9.25 -17.82 0.13
N PRO A 194 -8.24 -17.44 -0.68
CA PRO A 194 -7.97 -18.13 -1.93
C PRO A 194 -7.56 -19.59 -1.71
N THR A 195 -6.91 -19.94 -0.60
CA THR A 195 -6.58 -21.34 -0.29
C THR A 195 -7.83 -22.17 -0.02
N VAL A 196 -8.80 -21.65 0.75
CA VAL A 196 -10.03 -22.39 1.10
C VAL A 196 -10.96 -22.55 -0.11
N PHE A 197 -11.07 -21.53 -0.96
CA PHE A 197 -12.05 -21.48 -2.05
C PHE A 197 -11.50 -21.93 -3.41
N SER A 198 -10.21 -22.26 -3.51
CA SER A 198 -9.60 -22.77 -4.75
C SER A 198 -9.46 -24.30 -4.79
N LEU A 199 -9.87 -24.99 -3.72
CA LEU A 199 -9.92 -26.45 -3.60
C LEU A 199 -11.13 -27.05 -4.31
#